data_AF-A0A9W6R2J5-F1
#
_entry.id   AF-A0A9W6R2J5-F1
#
_cell.length_a   1.000
_cell.length_b   1.000
_cell.length_c   1.000
_cell.angle_alpha   90.00
_cell.angle_beta   90.00
_cell.angle_gamma   90.00
#
_symmetry.space_group_name_H-M   'P 1'
#
loop_
_entity.id
_entity.type
_entity.pdbx_description
1 polymer ?
#
loop_
_entity_poly.entity_id
_entity_poly.type
_entity_poly.pdbx_seq_one_letter_code
_entity_poly.pdbx_strand_id
1 'polypeptide(L)'
;MLWRRAGTRAEAAFHRDVARGLYELVSLGREGAARVAELVEKYSDLPLGTADAYVIATAEKYGAREVATLDRKHFSLVRPRHIEAFTLLP
;
A
#
# COMPACT_ATOMS: atom_id res chain seq x y z
N MET A 1 -5.81 12.42 -1.56
CA MET A 1 -7.15 12.01 -2.04
C MET A 1 -7.29 12.31 -3.53
N LEU A 2 -7.86 11.38 -4.30
CA LEU A 2 -7.91 11.43 -5.75
C LEU A 2 -8.73 12.62 -6.26
N TRP A 3 -9.87 12.94 -5.63
CA TRP A 3 -10.66 14.11 -6.01
C TRP A 3 -9.89 15.43 -5.99
N ARG A 4 -8.93 15.60 -5.07
CA ARG A 4 -8.12 16.83 -4.99
C ARG A 4 -7.22 17.01 -6.22
N ARG A 5 -6.87 15.93 -6.91
CA ARG A 5 -5.94 15.92 -8.04
C ARG A 5 -6.64 15.75 -9.40
N ALA A 6 -7.78 15.05 -9.44
CA ALA A 6 -8.45 14.68 -10.68
C ALA A 6 -9.98 14.93 -10.69
N GLY A 7 -10.53 15.51 -9.61
CA GLY A 7 -11.96 15.78 -9.48
C GLY A 7 -12.81 14.57 -9.10
N THR A 8 -14.06 14.83 -8.70
CA THR A 8 -15.01 13.80 -8.22
C THR A 8 -15.41 12.81 -9.30
N ARG A 9 -15.44 13.23 -10.58
CA ARG A 9 -15.74 12.34 -11.71
C ARG A 9 -14.69 11.24 -11.87
N ALA A 10 -13.41 11.58 -11.73
CA ALA A 10 -12.31 10.61 -11.81
C ALA A 10 -12.32 9.66 -10.61
N GLU A 11 -12.58 10.18 -9.40
CA GLU A 11 -12.71 9.35 -8.20
C GLU A 11 -13.85 8.33 -8.31
N ALA A 12 -15.02 8.76 -8.80
CA ALA A 12 -16.13 7.84 -9.04
C ALA A 12 -15.84 6.84 -10.17
N ALA A 13 -15.06 7.22 -11.19
CA ALA A 13 -14.65 6.30 -12.26
C ALA A 13 -13.72 5.20 -11.72
N PHE A 14 -12.73 5.58 -10.91
CA PHE A 14 -11.83 4.63 -10.24
C PHE A 14 -12.61 3.59 -9.42
N HIS A 15 -13.58 4.01 -8.60
CA HIS A 15 -14.40 3.07 -7.84
C HIS A 15 -15.27 2.15 -8.72
N ARG A 16 -15.75 2.64 -9.87
CA ARG A 16 -16.46 1.79 -10.85
C ARG A 16 -15.52 0.77 -11.48
N ASP A 17 -14.27 1.11 -11.73
CA ASP A 17 -13.29 0.17 -12.27
C ASP A 17 -12.96 -0.94 -11.27
N VAL A 18 -12.83 -0.58 -9.98
CA VAL A 18 -12.74 -1.55 -8.88
C VAL A 18 -13.96 -2.47 -8.87
N ALA A 19 -15.18 -1.92 -8.95
CA ALA A 19 -16.42 -2.71 -8.96
C ALA A 19 -16.55 -3.63 -10.19
N ARG A 20 -15.91 -3.26 -11.31
CA ARG A 20 -15.84 -4.07 -12.54
C ARG A 20 -14.76 -5.15 -12.49
N GLY A 21 -13.94 -5.20 -11.44
CA GLY A 21 -12.86 -6.18 -11.29
C GLY A 21 -11.60 -5.85 -12.09
N LEU A 22 -11.38 -4.58 -12.48
CA LEU A 22 -10.09 -4.18 -13.06
C LEU A 22 -8.95 -4.27 -12.04
N TYR A 23 -9.28 -4.29 -10.75
CA TYR A 23 -8.34 -4.48 -9.65
C TYR A 23 -8.82 -5.61 -8.77
N GLU A 24 -7.88 -6.41 -8.26
CA GLU A 24 -8.18 -7.42 -7.26
C GLU A 24 -8.25 -6.79 -5.87
N LEU A 25 -9.43 -6.87 -5.23
CA LEU A 25 -9.60 -6.50 -3.84
C LEU A 25 -9.20 -7.66 -2.94
N VAL A 26 -8.03 -7.54 -2.33
CA VAL A 26 -7.48 -8.58 -1.45
C VAL A 26 -7.81 -8.31 0.02
N SER A 27 -8.12 -9.38 0.75
CA SER A 27 -8.28 -9.34 2.20
C SER A 27 -7.00 -9.81 2.90
N LEU A 28 -6.52 -9.00 3.84
CA LEU A 28 -5.37 -9.34 4.68
C LEU A 28 -5.74 -10.14 5.93
N GLY A 29 -7.01 -10.12 6.34
CA GLY A 29 -7.47 -10.79 7.56
C GLY A 29 -6.76 -10.29 8.82
N ARG A 30 -6.85 -11.09 9.90
CA ARG A 30 -6.28 -10.76 11.21
C ARG A 30 -4.75 -10.74 11.19
N GLU A 31 -4.14 -11.67 10.45
CA GLU A 31 -2.68 -11.78 10.35
C GLU A 31 -2.06 -10.53 9.73
N GLY A 32 -2.66 -10.00 8.65
CA GLY A 32 -2.13 -8.77 8.08
C GLY A 32 -2.42 -7.54 8.95
N ALA A 33 -3.51 -7.51 9.73
CA ALA A 33 -3.72 -6.45 10.71
C ALA A 33 -2.65 -6.48 11.82
N ALA A 34 -2.28 -7.67 12.30
CA ALA A 34 -1.15 -7.84 13.23
C ALA A 34 0.16 -7.38 12.60
N ARG A 35 0.40 -7.74 11.32
CA ARG A 35 1.60 -7.30 10.61
C ARG A 35 1.66 -5.78 10.43
N VAL A 36 0.53 -5.13 10.18
CA VAL A 36 0.44 -3.68 10.10
C VAL A 36 0.82 -3.03 11.43
N ALA A 37 0.36 -3.57 12.56
CA ALA A 37 0.73 -3.08 13.88
C ALA A 37 2.26 -3.16 14.09
N GLU A 38 2.87 -4.31 13.78
CA GLU A 38 4.33 -4.46 13.87
C GLU A 38 5.09 -3.45 12.99
N LEU A 39 4.60 -3.17 11.79
CA LEU A 39 5.22 -2.19 10.89
C LEU A 39 5.16 -0.77 11.47
N VAL A 40 4.00 -0.38 12.00
CA VAL A 40 3.81 0.95 12.62
C VAL A 40 4.72 1.11 13.85
N GLU A 41 4.83 0.08 14.68
CA GLU A 41 5.72 0.09 15.85
C GLU A 41 7.20 0.12 15.44
N LYS A 42 7.59 -0.73 14.48
CA LYS A 42 8.98 -0.83 14.00
C LYS A 42 9.48 0.47 13.38
N TYR A 43 8.62 1.20 12.70
CA TYR A 43 8.94 2.45 12.01
C TYR A 43 8.35 3.66 12.73
N SER A 44 8.29 3.66 14.07
CA SER A 44 7.70 4.76 14.86
C SER A 44 8.32 6.14 14.58
N ASP A 45 9.62 6.18 14.29
CA ASP A 45 10.36 7.41 13.97
C ASP A 45 10.14 7.89 12.52
N LEU A 46 9.53 7.04 11.69
CA LEU A 46 9.10 7.31 10.32
C LEU A 46 7.61 6.94 10.22
N PRO A 47 6.70 7.75 10.77
CA PRO A 47 5.31 7.36 10.98
C PRO A 47 4.67 6.96 9.66
N LEU A 48 4.63 5.65 9.42
CA LEU A 48 3.98 5.06 8.28
C LEU A 48 2.49 5.38 8.39
N GLY A 49 1.93 6.01 7.37
CA GLY A 49 0.48 6.14 7.32
C GLY A 49 -0.16 4.75 7.37
N THR A 50 -1.30 4.60 8.03
CA THR A 50 -2.00 3.30 8.12
C THR A 50 -2.15 2.64 6.75
N ALA A 51 -2.49 3.42 5.72
CA ALA A 51 -2.60 2.92 4.35
C ALA A 51 -1.27 2.37 3.81
N ASP A 52 -0.14 3.04 4.04
CA ASP A 52 1.18 2.59 3.58
C ASP A 52 1.57 1.26 4.23
N ALA A 53 1.33 1.12 5.54
CA ALA A 53 1.58 -0.13 6.25
C ALA A 53 0.74 -1.29 5.70
N TYR A 54 -0.53 -1.04 5.34
CA TYR A 54 -1.37 -2.04 4.67
C TYR A 54 -0.88 -2.40 3.27
N VAL A 55 -0.35 -1.45 2.49
CA VAL A 55 0.26 -1.73 1.18
C VAL A 55 1.50 -2.61 1.35
N ILE A 56 2.37 -2.30 2.31
CA ILE A 56 3.58 -3.09 2.60
C ILE A 56 3.19 -4.51 3.01
N ALA A 57 2.27 -4.67 3.97
CA ALA A 57 1.81 -5.99 4.41
C ALA A 57 1.15 -6.80 3.28
N THR A 58 0.43 -6.13 2.37
CA THR A 58 -0.12 -6.76 1.16
C THR A 58 0.98 -7.24 0.23
N ALA A 59 1.97 -6.40 -0.04
CA ALA A 59 3.09 -6.77 -0.90
C ALA A 59 3.89 -7.94 -0.32
N GLU A 60 4.11 -7.97 1.00
CA GLU A 60 4.71 -9.13 1.69
C GLU A 60 3.88 -10.41 1.54
N LYS A 61 2.55 -10.33 1.75
CA LYS A 61 1.65 -11.50 1.66
C LYS A 61 1.65 -12.14 0.27
N TYR A 62 1.69 -11.32 -0.78
CA TYR A 62 1.61 -11.78 -2.17
C TYR A 62 2.98 -11.86 -2.86
N GLY A 63 4.08 -11.63 -2.14
CA GLY A 63 5.42 -11.67 -2.71
C GLY A 63 5.68 -10.58 -3.77
N ALA A 64 4.89 -9.50 -3.76
CA ALA A 64 5.01 -8.43 -4.75
C ALA A 64 6.33 -7.67 -4.53
N ARG A 65 7.08 -7.49 -5.62
CA ARG A 65 8.37 -6.79 -5.60
C ARG A 65 8.25 -5.31 -5.96
N GLU A 66 7.19 -4.98 -6.67
CA GLU A 66 6.93 -3.65 -7.23
C GLU A 66 5.78 -2.98 -6.48
N VAL A 67 5.95 -1.69 -6.16
CA VAL A 67 4.92 -0.89 -5.51
C VAL A 67 4.72 0.41 -6.27
N ALA A 68 3.50 0.62 -6.76
CA ALA A 68 3.12 1.89 -7.37
C ALA A 68 2.80 2.94 -6.28
N THR A 69 3.70 3.90 -6.04
CA THR A 69 3.55 4.93 -5.01
C THR A 69 4.18 6.26 -5.42
N LEU A 70 3.54 7.36 -5.00
CA LEU A 70 4.12 8.70 -5.10
C LEU A 70 4.91 9.08 -3.83
N ASP A 71 4.76 8.32 -2.75
CA ASP A 71 5.54 8.49 -1.53
C ASP A 71 6.78 7.58 -1.55
N ARG A 72 7.82 8.06 -2.25
CA ARG A 72 9.07 7.29 -2.37
C ARG A 72 9.88 7.28 -1.08
N LYS A 73 9.69 8.28 -0.20
CA LYS A 73 10.47 8.41 1.03
C LYS A 73 10.13 7.27 1.99
N HIS A 74 8.85 7.01 2.26
CA HIS A 74 8.46 5.95 3.18
C HIS A 74 8.84 4.57 2.65
N PHE A 75 8.51 4.29 1.39
CA PHE A 75 8.71 2.96 0.82
C PHE A 75 10.17 2.61 0.50
N SER A 76 11.07 3.60 0.39
CA SER A 76 12.52 3.33 0.22
C SER A 76 13.24 2.96 1.52
N LEU A 77 12.68 3.33 2.69
CA LEU A 77 13.28 3.06 4.00
C LEU A 77 12.81 1.73 4.60
N VAL A 78 11.64 1.25 4.19
CA VAL A 78 11.09 -0.02 4.66
C VAL A 78 11.84 -1.21 4.06
N ARG A 79 12.06 -2.23 4.89
CA ARG A 79 12.67 -3.51 4.51
C ARG A 79 11.59 -4.60 4.62
N PRO A 80 10.93 -4.98 3.51
CA PRO A 80 9.91 -6.02 3.52
C PRO A 80 10.52 -7.40 3.79
N ARG A 81 9.72 -8.34 4.31
CA ARG A 81 10.20 -9.66 4.74
C ARG A 81 10.78 -10.54 3.63
N HIS A 82 10.38 -10.33 2.37
CA HIS A 82 10.68 -11.23 1.26
C HIS A 82 11.73 -10.71 0.26
N ILE A 83 12.14 -9.45 0.37
CA ILE A 83 13.14 -8.80 -0.51
C ILE A 83 13.89 -7.69 0.23
N GLU A 84 15.07 -7.32 -0.25
CA GLU A 84 15.87 -6.26 0.38
C GLU A 84 15.22 -4.87 0.28
N ALA A 85 14.57 -4.57 -0.84
CA ALA A 85 13.88 -3.32 -1.08
C ALA A 85 12.79 -3.51 -2.14
N PHE A 86 11.74 -2.70 -2.09
CA PHE A 86 10.77 -2.62 -3.18
C PHE A 86 11.36 -1.92 -4.41
N THR A 87 10.96 -2.36 -5.59
CA THR A 87 11.04 -1.57 -6.82
C THR A 87 9.88 -0.59 -6.83
N LEU A 88 10.15 0.70 -6.72
CA LEU A 88 9.10 1.72 -6.66
C LEU A 88 8.74 2.22 -8.06
N LEU A 89 7.44 2.24 -8.33
CA LEU A 89 6.86 2.66 -9.58
C LEU A 89 5.85 3.81 -9.36
N PRO A 90 5.55 4.58 -10.41
CA PRO A 90 6.61 5.19 -11.19
C PRO A 90 7.66 5.87 -10.27
#